data_AF-A0A955U7V3-F1
#
_entry.id   AF-A0A955U7V3-F1
#
_cell.length_a   1.000
_cell.length_b   1.000
_cell.length_c   1.000
_cell.angle_alpha   90.00
_cell.angle_beta   90.00
_cell.angle_gamma   90.00
#
_symmetry.space_group_name_H-M   'P 1'
#
loop_
_entity.id
_entity.type
_entity.pdbx_description
1 polymer ?
#
loop_
_entity_poly.entity_id
_entity_poly.type
_entity_poly.pdbx_seq_one_letter_code
_entity_poly.pdbx_strand_id
1 'polypeptide(L)'
;MLFVALVACAPRVAALPRTRGATAWEVGVAAAIGDGVVEERYTLRSEPVKRDVWALSTVRSEVLVVSPDGAEQRWSSEARTSADPWPLVLQHAVATVPALVRMSRGRPVELLSSDDWGEAARAAMRATDLPEDAVATGANLIDPDGLLLDLRRAFPGMPDDGRLVADDRIAGVPALREERCSPLDMDGAIRFRCTGTATASDGSGRLHDVDTWTEVVADRSGMVWMESAYGGTLRGRGGSTRGALAVAGHRRVERR
;
A
#
# COMPACT_ATOMS: atom_id res chain seq x y z
N MET A 1 30.77 -42.32 12.64
CA MET A 1 31.11 -40.90 12.80
C MET A 1 29.95 -40.11 12.25
N LEU A 2 29.09 -39.64 13.16
CA LEU A 2 27.80 -39.03 12.90
C LEU A 2 28.03 -37.53 12.71
N PHE A 3 27.71 -36.97 11.53
CA PHE A 3 27.38 -35.55 11.42
C PHE A 3 26.19 -35.39 10.49
N VAL A 4 25.09 -35.07 11.16
CA VAL A 4 23.80 -34.64 10.67
C VAL A 4 24.00 -33.30 9.95
N ALA A 5 23.63 -33.24 8.67
CA ALA A 5 23.44 -31.98 7.95
C ALA A 5 21.94 -31.79 7.76
N LEU A 6 21.46 -30.69 8.35
CA LEU A 6 20.08 -30.33 8.55
C LEU A 6 19.29 -30.26 7.24
N VAL A 7 18.14 -30.93 7.28
CA VAL A 7 16.97 -30.69 6.45
C VAL A 7 16.54 -29.24 6.65
N ALA A 8 16.93 -28.34 5.76
CA ALA A 8 16.24 -27.08 5.58
C ALA A 8 15.01 -27.36 4.72
N CYS A 9 13.91 -27.72 5.38
CA CYS A 9 12.59 -27.52 4.80
C CYS A 9 12.49 -26.05 4.41
N ALA A 10 12.54 -25.77 3.10
CA ALA A 10 12.19 -24.45 2.58
C ALA A 10 10.83 -24.06 3.18
N PRO A 11 10.70 -22.93 3.89
CA PRO A 11 9.40 -22.50 4.36
C PRO A 11 8.50 -22.36 3.14
N ARG A 12 7.41 -23.13 3.12
CA ARG A 12 6.36 -23.01 2.12
C ARG A 12 5.86 -21.57 2.17
N VAL A 13 6.21 -20.83 1.13
CA VAL A 13 5.85 -19.44 0.80
C VAL A 13 4.49 -19.07 1.41
N ALA A 14 4.50 -18.17 2.39
CA ALA A 14 3.27 -17.61 2.93
C ALA A 14 2.76 -16.54 1.96
N ALA A 15 1.69 -16.87 1.25
CA ALA A 15 0.96 -15.95 0.36
C ALA A 15 -0.10 -15.18 1.16
N LEU A 16 -1.04 -14.49 0.49
CA LEU A 16 -2.33 -14.14 1.13
C LEU A 16 -2.97 -15.40 1.77
N PRO A 17 -3.87 -15.23 2.75
CA PRO A 17 -4.55 -16.31 3.45
C PRO A 17 -5.05 -17.38 2.48
N ARG A 18 -4.74 -18.65 2.70
CA ARG A 18 -5.34 -19.77 1.95
C ARG A 18 -6.78 -20.07 2.36
N THR A 19 -7.44 -19.12 3.01
CA THR A 19 -8.84 -19.26 3.43
C THR A 19 -9.72 -19.34 2.19
N ARG A 20 -10.73 -20.21 2.22
CA ARG A 20 -11.68 -20.39 1.10
C ARG A 20 -12.70 -19.24 1.01
N GLY A 21 -12.51 -18.14 1.73
CA GLY A 21 -13.48 -17.07 1.87
C GLY A 21 -12.85 -15.69 1.90
N ALA A 22 -13.70 -14.68 1.89
CA ALA A 22 -13.27 -13.30 2.01
C ALA A 22 -12.51 -13.08 3.33
N THR A 23 -11.43 -12.31 3.24
CA THR A 23 -10.65 -11.85 4.40
C THR A 23 -10.74 -10.34 4.47
N ALA A 24 -10.94 -9.80 5.67
CA ALA A 24 -10.86 -8.38 5.93
C ALA A 24 -9.46 -8.03 6.44
N TRP A 25 -8.97 -6.89 5.99
CA TRP A 25 -7.70 -6.31 6.41
C TRP A 25 -7.98 -4.91 6.93
N GLU A 26 -7.46 -4.62 8.10
CA GLU A 26 -7.34 -3.25 8.55
C GLU A 26 -6.04 -2.66 8.02
N VAL A 27 -6.16 -1.53 7.34
CA VAL A 27 -5.01 -0.80 6.81
C VAL A 27 -4.98 0.57 7.44
N GLY A 28 -3.86 0.91 8.07
CA GLY A 28 -3.56 2.26 8.54
C GLY A 28 -2.40 2.83 7.73
N VAL A 29 -2.53 4.07 7.28
CA VAL A 29 -1.51 4.82 6.55
C VAL A 29 -1.36 6.18 7.22
N ALA A 30 -0.12 6.60 7.45
CA ALA A 30 0.20 7.97 7.84
C ALA A 30 1.31 8.49 6.91
N ALA A 31 1.20 9.73 6.45
CA ALA A 31 2.21 10.38 5.63
C ALA A 31 2.39 11.83 6.07
N ALA A 32 3.63 12.30 6.08
CA ALA A 32 3.97 13.67 6.39
C ALA A 32 4.89 14.27 5.33
N ILE A 33 4.63 15.52 4.96
CA ILE A 33 5.47 16.34 4.07
C ILE A 33 5.55 17.74 4.68
N GLY A 34 6.73 18.12 5.17
CA GLY A 34 6.86 19.32 6.00
C GLY A 34 6.02 19.17 7.28
N ASP A 35 5.19 20.17 7.57
CA ASP A 35 4.31 20.19 8.76
C ASP A 35 2.91 19.63 8.50
N GLY A 36 2.61 19.25 7.25
CA GLY A 36 1.32 18.64 6.90
C GLY A 36 1.32 17.14 7.14
N VAL A 37 0.22 16.61 7.68
CA VAL A 37 0.02 15.18 7.96
C VAL A 37 -1.29 14.69 7.35
N VAL A 38 -1.26 13.51 6.74
CA VAL A 38 -2.46 12.79 6.32
C VAL A 38 -2.44 11.42 6.97
N GLU A 39 -3.53 11.07 7.65
CA GLU A 39 -3.78 9.74 8.18
C GLU A 39 -5.01 9.14 7.49
N GLU A 40 -4.91 7.91 7.04
CA GLU A 40 -6.02 7.15 6.47
C GLU A 40 -6.12 5.79 7.19
N ARG A 41 -7.33 5.39 7.53
CA ARG A 41 -7.66 4.04 7.97
C ARG A 41 -8.71 3.48 7.05
N TYR A 42 -8.51 2.28 6.54
CA TYR A 42 -9.50 1.63 5.70
C TYR A 42 -9.59 0.13 5.92
N THR A 43 -10.76 -0.42 5.63
CA THR A 43 -10.98 -1.87 5.60
C THR A 43 -10.86 -2.34 4.16
N LEU A 44 -9.84 -3.13 3.87
CA LEU A 44 -9.69 -3.80 2.58
C LEU A 44 -10.27 -5.20 2.66
N ARG A 45 -11.11 -5.58 1.70
CA ARG A 45 -11.60 -6.95 1.55
C ARG A 45 -10.80 -7.62 0.45
N SER A 46 -10.32 -8.83 0.71
CA SER A 46 -9.70 -9.70 -0.30
C SER A 46 -10.48 -10.99 -0.43
N GLU A 47 -10.81 -11.41 -1.65
CA GLU A 47 -11.55 -12.65 -1.92
C GLU A 47 -10.84 -13.49 -2.99
N PRO A 48 -10.57 -14.78 -2.74
CA PRO A 48 -9.99 -15.65 -3.75
C PRO A 48 -11.03 -15.95 -4.84
N VAL A 49 -10.71 -15.64 -6.10
CA VAL A 49 -11.59 -15.92 -7.25
C VAL A 49 -11.25 -17.27 -7.85
N LYS A 50 -9.95 -17.52 -8.07
CA LYS A 50 -9.40 -18.80 -8.52
C LYS A 50 -7.94 -18.89 -8.08
N ARG A 51 -7.27 -19.99 -8.44
CA ARG A 51 -5.84 -20.15 -8.13
C ARG A 51 -5.05 -18.92 -8.57
N ASP A 52 -4.33 -18.33 -7.63
CA ASP A 52 -3.46 -17.16 -7.80
C ASP A 52 -4.17 -15.89 -8.30
N VAL A 53 -5.50 -15.82 -8.23
CA VAL A 53 -6.29 -14.63 -8.61
C VAL A 53 -7.21 -14.21 -7.48
N TRP A 54 -7.13 -12.94 -7.14
CA TRP A 54 -7.83 -12.34 -6.01
C TRP A 54 -8.60 -11.10 -6.44
N ALA A 55 -9.78 -10.91 -5.87
CA ALA A 55 -10.51 -9.65 -5.92
C ALA A 55 -10.16 -8.84 -4.65
N LEU A 56 -9.73 -7.59 -4.81
CA LEU A 56 -9.49 -6.68 -3.69
C LEU A 56 -10.33 -5.41 -3.85
N SER A 57 -10.95 -4.97 -2.76
CA SER A 57 -11.79 -3.76 -2.76
C SER A 57 -11.81 -3.13 -1.37
N THR A 58 -11.79 -1.80 -1.29
CA THR A 58 -12.01 -1.07 -0.04
C THR A 58 -13.49 -1.09 0.32
N VAL A 59 -13.79 -1.38 1.58
CA VAL A 59 -15.16 -1.42 2.12
C VAL A 59 -15.51 -0.14 2.88
N ARG A 60 -14.54 0.36 3.65
CA ARG A 60 -14.70 1.53 4.53
C ARG A 60 -13.41 2.35 4.53
N SER A 61 -13.53 3.66 4.65
CA SER A 61 -12.39 4.58 4.77
C SER A 61 -12.70 5.67 5.78
N GLU A 62 -11.68 6.05 6.55
CA GLU A 62 -11.63 7.20 7.44
C GLU A 62 -10.35 7.97 7.16
N VAL A 63 -10.44 9.29 7.05
CA VAL A 63 -9.31 10.16 6.72
C VAL A 63 -9.26 11.33 7.68
N LEU A 64 -8.07 11.65 8.16
CA LEU A 64 -7.72 12.88 8.87
C LEU A 64 -6.61 13.59 8.08
N VAL A 65 -6.85 14.85 7.74
CA VAL A 65 -5.84 15.74 7.16
C VAL A 65 -5.56 16.85 8.15
N VAL A 66 -4.30 17.05 8.50
CA VAL A 66 -3.82 18.17 9.30
C VAL A 66 -2.94 19.04 8.41
N SER A 67 -3.40 20.25 8.13
CA SER A 67 -2.67 21.23 7.32
C SER A 67 -1.49 21.84 8.10
N PRO A 68 -0.49 22.42 7.42
CA PRO A 68 0.65 23.07 8.09
C PRO A 68 0.28 24.19 9.07
N ASP A 69 -0.87 24.83 8.91
CA ASP A 69 -1.41 25.84 9.82
C ASP A 69 -2.18 25.24 11.02
N GLY A 70 -2.23 23.91 11.11
CA GLY A 70 -2.94 23.18 12.16
C GLY A 70 -4.44 22.96 11.88
N ALA A 71 -4.97 23.38 10.73
CA ALA A 71 -6.36 23.12 10.38
C ALA A 71 -6.59 21.62 10.17
N GLU A 72 -7.59 21.06 10.87
CA GLU A 72 -7.98 19.65 10.74
C GLU A 72 -9.21 19.48 9.83
N GLN A 73 -9.15 18.48 8.95
CA GLN A 73 -10.29 18.01 8.17
C GLN A 73 -10.45 16.50 8.37
N ARG A 74 -11.66 16.05 8.67
CA ARG A 74 -12.00 14.64 8.86
C ARG A 74 -13.07 14.20 7.88
N TRP A 75 -12.99 12.95 7.46
CA TRP A 75 -13.98 12.33 6.58
C TRP A 75 -14.12 10.84 6.88
N SER A 76 -15.34 10.31 6.75
CA SER A 76 -15.65 8.88 6.91
C SER A 76 -16.66 8.43 5.87
N SER A 77 -16.40 7.29 5.23
CA SER A 77 -17.27 6.74 4.20
C SER A 77 -18.61 6.22 4.73
N GLU A 78 -18.71 5.97 6.05
CA GLU A 78 -19.92 5.46 6.72
C GLU A 78 -20.88 6.58 7.14
N ALA A 79 -20.37 7.80 7.33
CA ALA A 79 -21.12 8.95 7.83
C ALA A 79 -21.09 10.10 6.82
N ARG A 80 -21.44 9.81 5.56
CA ARG A 80 -21.35 10.78 4.47
C ARG A 80 -22.29 11.96 4.66
N THR A 81 -21.79 13.15 4.34
CA THR A 81 -22.58 14.39 4.33
C THR A 81 -22.38 15.15 3.02
N SER A 82 -23.28 16.08 2.72
CA SER A 82 -23.13 16.96 1.56
C SER A 82 -21.97 17.96 1.70
N ALA A 83 -21.37 18.09 2.89
CA ALA A 83 -20.23 18.96 3.15
C ALA A 83 -18.89 18.20 3.04
N ASP A 84 -18.91 16.90 2.75
CA ASP A 84 -17.72 16.09 2.64
C ASP A 84 -16.80 16.59 1.51
N PRO A 85 -15.46 16.53 1.69
CA PRO A 85 -14.53 16.82 0.61
C PRO A 85 -14.74 15.85 -0.54
N TRP A 86 -15.26 16.36 -1.65
CA TRP A 86 -15.51 15.55 -2.85
C TRP A 86 -14.30 14.73 -3.34
N PRO A 87 -13.01 15.16 -3.19
CA PRO A 87 -11.89 14.31 -3.60
C PRO A 87 -11.83 12.99 -2.83
N LEU A 88 -12.14 13.00 -1.53
CA LEU A 88 -12.12 11.79 -0.69
C LEU A 88 -13.31 10.89 -1.01
N VAL A 89 -14.47 11.47 -1.32
CA VAL A 89 -15.65 10.73 -1.78
C VAL A 89 -15.36 10.00 -3.10
N LEU A 90 -14.75 10.68 -4.08
CA LEU A 90 -14.37 10.07 -5.35
C LEU A 90 -13.28 9.01 -5.19
N GLN A 91 -12.25 9.27 -4.38
CA GLN A 91 -11.19 8.30 -4.09
C GLN A 91 -11.77 7.01 -3.52
N HIS A 92 -12.68 7.12 -2.55
CA HIS A 92 -13.35 5.95 -2.00
C HIS A 92 -14.24 5.24 -3.01
N ALA A 93 -15.00 5.98 -3.83
CA ALA A 93 -15.81 5.38 -4.89
C ALA A 93 -14.96 4.51 -5.84
N VAL A 94 -13.80 5.01 -6.27
CA VAL A 94 -12.83 4.24 -7.08
C VAL A 94 -12.29 3.04 -6.30
N ALA A 95 -11.87 3.22 -5.05
CA ALA A 95 -11.29 2.16 -4.23
C ALA A 95 -12.27 1.02 -3.88
N THR A 96 -13.59 1.27 -3.93
CA THR A 96 -14.61 0.23 -3.72
C THR A 96 -14.79 -0.71 -4.91
N VAL A 97 -14.30 -0.33 -6.10
CA VAL A 97 -14.39 -1.17 -7.29
C VAL A 97 -13.45 -2.38 -7.15
N PRO A 98 -13.96 -3.62 -7.20
CA PRO A 98 -13.13 -4.80 -7.07
C PRO A 98 -12.05 -4.89 -8.15
N ALA A 99 -10.79 -4.91 -7.71
CA ALA A 99 -9.62 -5.11 -8.55
C ALA A 99 -9.26 -6.59 -8.62
N LEU A 100 -9.30 -7.17 -9.82
CA LEU A 100 -8.86 -8.54 -10.06
C LEU A 100 -7.35 -8.57 -10.29
N VAL A 101 -6.60 -9.10 -9.33
CA VAL A 101 -5.14 -9.16 -9.42
C VAL A 101 -4.64 -10.59 -9.47
N ARG A 102 -3.55 -10.81 -10.22
CA ARG A 102 -2.73 -12.00 -10.11
C ARG A 102 -1.79 -11.84 -8.93
N MET A 103 -1.72 -12.88 -8.09
CA MET A 103 -0.82 -12.96 -6.96
C MET A 103 0.35 -13.89 -7.27
N SER A 104 1.54 -13.53 -6.85
CA SER A 104 2.72 -14.40 -6.83
C SER A 104 3.41 -14.24 -5.49
N ARG A 105 3.62 -15.35 -4.76
CA ARG A 105 4.26 -15.34 -3.43
C ARG A 105 3.67 -14.33 -2.44
N GLY A 106 2.35 -14.13 -2.49
CA GLY A 106 1.64 -13.17 -1.63
C GLY A 106 1.72 -11.71 -2.08
N ARG A 107 2.35 -11.42 -3.23
CA ARG A 107 2.45 -10.09 -3.82
C ARG A 107 1.56 -9.96 -5.06
N PRO A 108 0.80 -8.87 -5.23
CA PRO A 108 0.11 -8.55 -6.48
C PRO A 108 1.13 -8.28 -7.59
N VAL A 109 1.09 -9.05 -8.67
CA VAL A 109 2.02 -8.90 -9.80
C VAL A 109 1.39 -8.26 -11.02
N GLU A 110 0.07 -8.32 -11.16
CA GLU A 110 -0.64 -7.84 -12.35
C GLU A 110 -2.11 -7.56 -12.04
N LEU A 111 -2.66 -6.51 -12.65
CA LEU A 111 -4.09 -6.25 -12.70
C LEU A 111 -4.64 -6.88 -13.99
N LEU A 112 -5.57 -7.84 -13.87
CA LEU A 112 -5.95 -8.72 -14.99
C LEU A 112 -6.81 -8.04 -16.07
N SER A 113 -7.55 -6.99 -15.71
CA SER A 113 -8.41 -6.24 -16.61
C SER A 113 -8.37 -4.75 -16.24
N SER A 114 -7.29 -4.05 -16.62
CA SER A 114 -7.12 -2.62 -16.32
C SER A 114 -8.23 -1.76 -16.93
N ASP A 115 -8.65 -2.08 -18.16
CA ASP A 115 -9.65 -1.30 -18.89
C ASP A 115 -11.04 -1.50 -18.28
N ASP A 116 -11.45 -2.75 -18.05
CA ASP A 116 -12.74 -3.06 -17.40
C ASP A 116 -12.80 -2.43 -15.99
N TRP A 117 -11.71 -2.51 -15.22
CA TRP A 117 -11.62 -1.86 -13.91
C TRP A 117 -11.75 -0.34 -14.05
N GLY A 118 -11.08 0.27 -15.02
CA GLY A 118 -11.16 1.70 -15.28
C GLY A 118 -12.57 2.15 -15.67
N GLU A 119 -13.27 1.39 -16.50
CA GLU A 119 -14.68 1.65 -16.83
C GLU A 119 -15.60 1.55 -15.61
N ALA A 120 -15.42 0.51 -14.80
CA ALA A 120 -16.16 0.34 -13.56
C ALA A 120 -15.87 1.47 -12.55
N ALA A 121 -14.62 1.93 -12.44
CA ALA A 121 -14.23 3.07 -11.62
C ALA A 121 -14.90 4.37 -12.09
N ARG A 122 -14.95 4.62 -13.41
CA ARG A 122 -15.71 5.77 -13.97
C ARG A 122 -17.20 5.67 -13.62
N ALA A 123 -17.78 4.48 -13.73
CA ALA A 123 -19.17 4.26 -13.39
C ALA A 123 -19.45 4.49 -11.90
N ALA A 124 -18.58 4.01 -11.01
CA ALA A 124 -18.67 4.22 -9.57
C ALA A 124 -18.60 5.71 -9.19
N MET A 125 -17.69 6.48 -9.80
CA MET A 125 -17.63 7.93 -9.58
C MET A 125 -18.89 8.66 -10.04
N ARG A 126 -19.42 8.30 -11.23
CA ARG A 126 -20.68 8.89 -11.73
C ARG A 126 -21.92 8.51 -10.90
N ALA A 127 -21.85 7.43 -10.13
CA ALA A 127 -22.93 7.01 -9.24
C ALA A 127 -22.91 7.76 -7.89
N THR A 128 -21.96 8.67 -7.67
CA THR A 128 -21.97 9.56 -6.50
C THR A 128 -22.97 10.70 -6.70
N ASP A 129 -23.46 11.29 -5.60
CA ASP A 129 -24.36 12.46 -5.63
C ASP A 129 -23.61 13.78 -5.87
N LEU A 130 -22.39 13.71 -6.42
CA LEU A 130 -21.55 14.88 -6.65
C LEU A 130 -21.89 15.58 -7.98
N PRO A 131 -21.68 16.90 -8.06
CA PRO A 131 -21.75 17.65 -9.31
C PRO A 131 -20.85 17.07 -10.41
N GLU A 132 -21.25 17.21 -11.68
CA GLU A 132 -20.52 16.67 -12.83
C GLU A 132 -19.10 17.23 -12.97
N ASP A 133 -18.91 18.51 -12.65
CA ASP A 133 -17.60 19.17 -12.65
C ASP A 133 -16.68 18.58 -11.58
N ALA A 134 -17.20 18.27 -10.38
CA ALA A 134 -16.45 17.55 -9.36
C ALA A 134 -16.04 16.15 -9.86
N VAL A 135 -16.98 15.39 -10.43
CA VAL A 135 -16.69 14.05 -11.00
C VAL A 135 -15.63 14.13 -12.11
N ALA A 136 -15.65 15.15 -12.97
CA ALA A 136 -14.69 15.33 -14.05
C ALA A 136 -13.25 15.51 -13.54
N THR A 137 -13.05 16.18 -12.41
CA THR A 137 -11.72 16.32 -11.79
C THR A 137 -11.17 14.99 -11.24
N GLY A 138 -12.04 14.02 -10.97
CA GLY A 138 -11.68 12.67 -10.50
C GLY A 138 -11.08 11.76 -11.57
N ALA A 139 -11.02 12.18 -12.85
CA ALA A 139 -10.50 11.35 -13.94
C ALA A 139 -9.07 10.82 -13.68
N ASN A 140 -8.23 11.62 -13.00
CA ASN A 140 -6.86 11.25 -12.65
C ASN A 140 -6.76 10.22 -11.51
N LEU A 141 -7.85 9.95 -10.79
CA LEU A 141 -7.90 8.91 -9.76
C LEU A 141 -7.96 7.50 -10.38
N ILE A 142 -8.29 7.41 -11.67
CA ILE A 142 -8.30 6.16 -12.42
C ILE A 142 -6.88 5.89 -12.94
N ASP A 143 -6.05 5.36 -12.05
CA ASP A 143 -4.66 5.00 -12.29
C ASP A 143 -4.45 3.51 -12.01
N PRO A 144 -4.63 2.61 -13.01
CA PRO A 144 -4.45 1.17 -12.82
C PRO A 144 -3.05 0.79 -12.31
N ASP A 145 -2.01 1.49 -12.78
CA ASP A 145 -0.63 1.26 -12.37
C ASP A 145 -0.40 1.73 -10.93
N GLY A 146 -0.94 2.90 -10.58
CA GLY A 146 -0.97 3.42 -9.22
C GLY A 146 -1.68 2.50 -8.23
N LEU A 147 -2.82 1.94 -8.64
CA LEU A 147 -3.55 0.94 -7.86
C LEU A 147 -2.70 -0.31 -7.63
N LEU A 148 -2.13 -0.90 -8.68
CA LEU A 148 -1.30 -2.09 -8.56
C LEU A 148 -0.08 -1.83 -7.65
N LEU A 149 0.51 -0.64 -7.76
CA LEU A 149 1.60 -0.21 -6.90
C LEU A 149 1.18 -0.09 -5.42
N ASP A 150 0.01 0.50 -5.13
CA ASP A 150 -0.50 0.59 -3.75
C ASP A 150 -0.78 -0.79 -3.16
N LEU A 151 -1.39 -1.68 -3.94
CA LEU A 151 -1.63 -3.07 -3.53
C LEU A 151 -0.32 -3.82 -3.25
N ARG A 152 0.75 -3.57 -4.03
CA ARG A 152 2.09 -4.12 -3.77
C ARG A 152 2.71 -3.58 -2.48
N ARG A 153 2.38 -2.36 -2.06
CA ARG A 153 2.81 -1.83 -0.75
C ARG A 153 2.03 -2.44 0.40
N ALA A 154 0.74 -2.67 0.22
CA ALA A 154 -0.08 -3.35 1.24
C ALA A 154 0.29 -4.84 1.38
N PHE A 155 0.70 -5.47 0.29
CA PHE A 155 1.06 -6.88 0.21
C PHE A 155 2.42 -7.06 -0.47
N PRO A 156 3.54 -6.82 0.25
CA PRO A 156 4.87 -6.89 -0.34
C PRO A 156 5.29 -8.31 -0.76
N GLY A 157 4.56 -9.33 -0.28
CA GLY A 157 4.95 -10.72 -0.41
C GLY A 157 6.08 -11.10 0.53
N MET A 158 6.69 -12.25 0.27
CA MET A 158 7.83 -12.74 1.04
C MET A 158 9.14 -12.20 0.47
N PRO A 159 10.12 -11.82 1.31
CA PRO A 159 11.46 -11.47 0.83
C PRO A 159 12.09 -12.62 0.04
N ASP A 160 12.69 -12.28 -1.11
CA ASP A 160 13.41 -13.22 -1.96
C ASP A 160 14.89 -13.19 -1.58
N ASP A 161 15.45 -14.34 -1.17
CA ASP A 161 16.85 -14.50 -0.77
C ASP A 161 17.33 -13.45 0.27
N GLY A 162 16.46 -13.14 1.24
CA GLY A 162 16.76 -12.16 2.29
C GLY A 162 16.76 -10.71 1.79
N ARG A 163 16.11 -10.43 0.65
CA ARG A 163 15.95 -9.08 0.11
C ARG A 163 14.50 -8.77 -0.20
N LEU A 164 14.13 -7.51 0.01
CA LEU A 164 12.86 -6.96 -0.45
C LEU A 164 13.17 -5.79 -1.37
N VAL A 165 12.79 -5.94 -2.64
CA VAL A 165 12.96 -4.90 -3.67
C VAL A 165 11.58 -4.58 -4.24
N ALA A 166 11.23 -3.30 -4.16
CA ALA A 166 9.91 -2.84 -4.56
C ALA A 166 9.98 -1.44 -5.18
N ASP A 167 9.21 -1.25 -6.24
CA ASP A 167 8.83 0.09 -6.68
C ASP A 167 7.89 0.71 -5.62
N ASP A 168 8.01 2.01 -5.41
CA ASP A 168 7.24 2.79 -4.45
C ASP A 168 6.97 4.20 -5.01
N ARG A 169 6.13 4.99 -4.33
CA ARG A 169 6.07 6.45 -4.50
C ARG A 169 6.14 7.12 -3.15
N ILE A 170 7.21 7.88 -2.94
CA ILE A 170 7.45 8.64 -1.70
C ILE A 170 7.18 10.10 -1.99
N ALA A 171 6.16 10.68 -1.34
CA ALA A 171 5.71 12.05 -1.59
C ALA A 171 5.48 12.35 -3.09
N GLY A 172 4.89 11.38 -3.81
CA GLY A 172 4.62 11.46 -5.25
C GLY A 172 5.83 11.23 -6.17
N VAL A 173 7.05 11.07 -5.64
CA VAL A 173 8.26 10.74 -6.40
C VAL A 173 8.35 9.23 -6.60
N PRO A 174 8.42 8.71 -7.85
CA PRO A 174 8.72 7.30 -8.10
C PRO A 174 10.04 6.91 -7.43
N ALA A 175 10.00 5.83 -6.66
CA ALA A 175 11.14 5.38 -5.88
C ALA A 175 11.40 3.89 -6.08
N LEU A 176 12.67 3.50 -6.05
CA LEU A 176 13.09 2.11 -5.87
C LEU A 176 13.51 1.94 -4.41
N ARG A 177 12.84 1.04 -3.72
CA ARG A 177 13.13 0.66 -2.34
C ARG A 177 13.86 -0.67 -2.33
N GLU A 178 14.99 -0.71 -1.64
CA GLU A 178 15.82 -1.90 -1.51
C GLU A 178 16.17 -2.17 -0.05
N GLU A 179 15.72 -3.32 0.46
CA GLU A 179 15.91 -3.70 1.86
C GLU A 179 16.56 -5.07 2.00
N ARG A 180 17.30 -5.24 3.09
CA ARG A 180 17.86 -6.51 3.54
C ARG A 180 17.05 -7.04 4.71
N CYS A 181 16.65 -8.29 4.62
CA CYS A 181 15.71 -8.93 5.52
C CYS A 181 16.36 -10.07 6.29
N SER A 182 16.11 -10.10 7.60
CA SER A 182 16.51 -11.19 8.47
C SER A 182 15.25 -11.94 8.94
N PRO A 183 15.18 -13.27 8.73
CA PRO A 183 14.08 -14.07 9.28
C PRO A 183 14.27 -14.25 10.79
N LEU A 184 13.17 -14.20 11.51
CA LEU A 184 13.04 -14.52 12.92
C LEU A 184 11.94 -15.59 13.03
N ASP A 185 12.32 -16.78 13.47
CA ASP A 185 11.35 -17.84 13.76
C ASP A 185 10.60 -17.50 15.05
N MET A 186 9.27 -17.62 15.03
CA MET A 186 8.39 -17.30 16.12
C MET A 186 7.29 -18.35 16.24
N ASP A 187 7.51 -19.40 17.03
CA ASP A 187 6.51 -20.42 17.43
C ASP A 187 5.38 -20.68 16.41
N GLY A 188 5.75 -21.09 15.19
CA GLY A 188 4.80 -21.46 14.13
C GLY A 188 4.40 -20.34 13.17
N ALA A 189 4.98 -19.15 13.32
CA ALA A 189 4.97 -18.04 12.38
C ALA A 189 6.40 -17.66 11.99
N ILE A 190 6.56 -17.06 10.82
CA ILE A 190 7.81 -16.46 10.38
C ILE A 190 7.66 -14.95 10.37
N ARG A 191 8.61 -14.27 11.00
CA ARG A 191 8.72 -12.81 10.99
C ARG A 191 9.93 -12.41 10.17
N PHE A 192 9.77 -11.49 9.24
CA PHE A 192 10.89 -10.86 8.54
C PHE A 192 11.02 -9.44 9.01
N ARG A 193 12.22 -9.04 9.38
CA ARG A 193 12.56 -7.64 9.61
C ARG A 193 13.53 -7.19 8.54
N CYS A 194 13.11 -6.20 7.77
CA CYS A 194 13.81 -5.64 6.63
C CYS A 194 14.18 -4.19 6.92
N THR A 195 15.40 -3.79 6.56
CA THR A 195 15.87 -2.41 6.63
C THR A 195 16.66 -2.08 5.38
N GLY A 196 16.57 -0.85 4.90
CA GLY A 196 17.29 -0.41 3.73
C GLY A 196 17.02 1.04 3.39
N THR A 197 17.09 1.37 2.11
CA THR A 197 16.93 2.74 1.63
C THR A 197 16.00 2.80 0.43
N ALA A 198 15.53 4.02 0.12
CA ALA A 198 14.84 4.32 -1.12
C ALA A 198 15.59 5.38 -1.93
N THR A 199 15.59 5.21 -3.24
CA THR A 199 16.19 6.17 -4.19
C THR A 199 15.16 6.55 -5.25
N ALA A 200 15.24 7.77 -5.77
CA ALA A 200 14.35 8.22 -6.84
C ALA A 200 14.64 7.44 -8.13
N SER A 201 13.66 6.68 -8.64
CA SER A 201 13.85 5.81 -9.82
C SER A 201 13.83 6.57 -11.14
N ASP A 202 13.34 7.82 -11.13
CA ASP A 202 13.36 8.73 -12.27
C ASP A 202 14.72 9.45 -12.46
N GLY A 203 15.73 9.14 -11.63
CA GLY A 203 17.05 9.77 -11.67
C GLY A 203 17.07 11.23 -11.23
N SER A 204 15.96 11.76 -10.70
CA SER A 204 15.82 13.19 -10.37
C SER A 204 16.65 13.65 -9.18
N GLY A 205 17.16 12.71 -8.36
CA GLY A 205 17.86 13.03 -7.11
C GLY A 205 16.98 13.75 -6.07
N ARG A 206 15.65 13.68 -6.22
CA ARG A 206 14.70 14.35 -5.33
C ARG A 206 14.55 13.68 -3.96
N LEU A 207 14.90 12.41 -3.85
CA LEU A 207 14.93 11.69 -2.58
C LEU A 207 16.37 11.67 -2.05
N HIS A 208 16.56 12.10 -0.81
CA HIS A 208 17.85 12.14 -0.15
C HIS A 208 17.75 11.59 1.27
N ASP A 209 18.73 10.77 1.66
CA ASP A 209 18.81 10.08 2.96
C ASP A 209 17.46 9.46 3.37
N VAL A 210 16.84 8.71 2.44
CA VAL A 210 15.57 8.04 2.72
C VAL A 210 15.85 6.65 3.24
N ASP A 211 15.74 6.50 4.56
CA ASP A 211 15.78 5.22 5.25
C ASP A 211 14.40 4.56 5.20
N THR A 212 14.39 3.24 5.08
CA THR A 212 13.18 2.43 4.99
C THR A 212 13.28 1.19 5.87
N TRP A 213 12.14 0.74 6.36
CA TRP A 213 12.04 -0.56 7.01
C TRP A 213 10.68 -1.21 6.78
N THR A 214 10.69 -2.53 6.68
CA THR A 214 9.48 -3.36 6.55
C THR A 214 9.55 -4.49 7.54
N GLU A 215 8.43 -4.82 8.15
CA GLU A 215 8.26 -6.01 8.94
C GLU A 215 7.05 -6.78 8.46
N VAL A 216 7.21 -8.09 8.24
CA VAL A 216 6.16 -8.97 7.73
C VAL A 216 6.05 -10.18 8.65
N VAL A 217 4.86 -10.47 9.15
CA VAL A 217 4.56 -11.68 9.91
C VAL A 217 3.59 -12.54 9.11
N ALA A 218 3.96 -13.81 8.96
CA ALA A 218 3.23 -14.79 8.20
C ALA A 218 3.08 -16.10 8.99
N ASP A 219 1.89 -16.70 8.91
CA ASP A 219 1.58 -18.01 9.47
C ASP A 219 1.38 -19.06 8.35
N ARG A 220 0.90 -20.26 8.73
CA ARG A 220 0.57 -21.33 7.79
C ARG A 220 -0.54 -20.97 6.81
N SER A 221 -1.37 -19.99 7.13
CA SER A 221 -2.45 -19.52 6.27
C SER A 221 -1.94 -18.45 5.33
N GLY A 222 -0.99 -17.61 5.72
CA GLY A 222 -0.46 -16.54 4.89
C GLY A 222 0.03 -15.35 5.72
N MET A 223 0.15 -14.18 5.07
CA MET A 223 0.40 -12.92 5.78
C MET A 223 -0.68 -12.71 6.85
N VAL A 224 -0.24 -12.36 8.06
CA VAL A 224 -1.10 -12.00 9.20
C VAL A 224 -1.02 -10.50 9.44
N TRP A 225 0.19 -9.95 9.32
CA TRP A 225 0.47 -8.58 9.67
C TRP A 225 1.68 -8.09 8.86
N MET A 226 1.66 -6.82 8.49
CA MET A 226 2.78 -6.11 7.91
C MET A 226 2.81 -4.68 8.44
N GLU A 227 4.01 -4.17 8.67
CA GLU A 227 4.23 -2.77 8.96
C GLU A 227 5.44 -2.28 8.16
N SER A 228 5.35 -1.09 7.58
CA SER A 228 6.44 -0.49 6.83
C SER A 228 6.49 1.00 7.06
N ALA A 229 7.69 1.58 7.04
CA ALA A 229 7.84 3.02 7.11
C ALA A 229 9.04 3.50 6.29
N TYR A 230 9.06 4.81 6.05
CA TYR A 230 10.21 5.53 5.52
C TYR A 230 10.36 6.88 6.22
N GLY A 231 11.56 7.43 6.19
CA GLY A 231 11.86 8.79 6.62
C GLY A 231 13.06 9.35 5.87
N GLY A 232 13.02 10.62 5.49
CA GLY A 232 14.13 11.26 4.79
C GLY A 232 13.81 12.67 4.32
N THR A 233 14.49 13.10 3.26
CA THR A 233 14.36 14.47 2.72
C THR A 233 13.92 14.46 1.26
N LEU A 234 12.88 15.26 0.96
CA LEU A 234 12.46 15.60 -0.39
C LEU A 234 13.12 16.91 -0.82
N ARG A 235 13.82 16.90 -1.95
CA ARG A 235 14.44 18.08 -2.56
C ARG A 235 13.58 18.67 -3.67
N GLY A 236 13.69 19.99 -3.84
CA GLY A 236 13.09 20.72 -4.94
C GLY A 236 13.58 20.24 -6.32
N ARG A 237 12.86 20.62 -7.37
CA ARG A 237 13.22 20.29 -8.76
C ARG A 237 14.60 20.86 -9.08
N GLY A 238 15.50 20.02 -9.62
CA GLY A 238 16.90 20.41 -9.91
C GLY A 238 17.89 20.20 -8.75
N GLY A 239 17.49 19.50 -7.68
CA GLY A 239 18.41 19.05 -6.62
C GLY A 239 18.91 20.16 -5.69
N SER A 240 18.43 21.39 -5.83
CA SER A 240 18.80 22.49 -4.94
C SER A 240 18.28 22.25 -3.51
N THR A 241 19.10 22.56 -2.51
CA THR A 241 18.74 22.45 -1.08
C THR A 241 17.81 23.57 -0.61
N ARG A 242 17.60 24.62 -1.42
CA ARG A 242 16.54 25.60 -1.17
C ARG A 242 15.19 24.91 -1.36
N GLY A 243 14.46 24.70 -0.26
CA GLY A 243 13.16 24.00 -0.27
C GLY A 243 13.25 22.50 -0.04
N ALA A 244 14.24 22.02 0.72
CA ALA A 244 14.22 20.67 1.26
C ALA A 244 13.10 20.51 2.29
N LEU A 245 12.29 19.46 2.16
CA LEU A 245 11.19 19.14 3.07
C LEU A 245 11.44 17.78 3.71
N ALA A 246 11.22 17.68 5.02
CA ALA A 246 11.16 16.40 5.69
C ALA A 246 9.98 15.60 5.13
N VAL A 247 10.21 14.32 4.85
CA VAL A 247 9.16 13.39 4.44
C VAL A 247 9.22 12.14 5.31
N ALA A 248 8.05 11.68 5.72
CA ALA A 248 7.89 10.43 6.43
C ALA A 248 6.62 9.74 5.96
N GLY A 249 6.59 8.41 6.11
CA GLY A 249 5.39 7.64 5.84
C GLY A 249 5.43 6.33 6.60
N HIS A 250 4.25 5.85 6.94
CA HIS A 250 4.02 4.64 7.71
C HIS A 250 2.79 3.94 7.15
N ARG A 251 2.86 2.62 7.05
CA ARG A 251 1.73 1.77 6.67
C ARG A 251 1.71 0.54 7.56
N ARG A 252 0.55 0.20 8.06
CA ARG A 252 0.25 -1.04 8.78
C ARG A 252 -0.89 -1.77 8.09
N VAL A 253 -0.76 -3.07 7.88
CA VAL A 253 -1.79 -3.95 7.34
C VAL A 253 -1.95 -5.13 8.27
N GLU A 254 -3.16 -5.37 8.77
CA GLU A 254 -3.45 -6.41 9.74
C GLU A 254 -4.66 -7.23 9.33
N ARG A 255 -4.52 -8.56 9.32
CA ARG A 255 -5.61 -9.48 9.04
C ARG A 255 -6.60 -9.50 10.22
N ARG A 256 -7.88 -9.28 9.92
CA ARG A 256 -8.99 -9.35 10.90
C ARG A 256 -9.66 -10.72 10.89
#